data_AF-A0A8T5NLQ3-F1
#
_entry.id   AF-A0A8T5NLQ3-F1
#
_cell.length_a   1.000
_cell.length_b   1.000
_cell.length_c   1.000
_cell.angle_alpha   90.00
_cell.angle_beta   90.00
_cell.angle_gamma   90.00
#
_symmetry.space_group_name_H-M   'P 1'
#
loop_
_entity.id
_entity.type
_entity.pdbx_description
1 polymer ?
#
loop_
_entity_poly.entity_id
_entity_poly.type
_entity_poly.pdbx_seq_one_letter_code
_entity_poly.pdbx_strand_id
1 'polypeptide(L)' 'MAVNPDHVHIFFKYPSKYSLSYIAKKIKGVSSRILRKEFPHL' A
#
# COMPACT_ATOMS: atom_id res chain seq x y z
N MET A 1 8.37 -1.64 9.17
CA MET A 1 7.76 -0.71 8.18
C MET A 1 8.26 0.67 8.52
N ALA A 2 8.75 1.41 7.54
CA ALA A 2 9.20 2.79 7.72
C ALA A 2 8.39 3.70 6.79
N VAL A 3 7.85 4.79 7.32
CA VAL A 3 7.01 5.74 6.59
C VAL A 3 7.75 7.08 6.57
N ASN A 4 8.04 7.57 5.37
CA ASN A 4 8.53 8.91 5.11
C ASN A 4 7.37 9.73 4.49
N PRO A 5 7.46 11.07 4.50
CA PRO A 5 6.40 11.93 3.97
C PRO A 5 6.00 11.62 2.51
N ASP A 6 6.94 11.16 1.69
CA ASP A 6 6.78 10.91 0.26
C ASP A 6 6.77 9.43 -0.14
N HIS A 7 7.30 8.53 0.70
CA HIS A 7 7.41 7.12 0.39
C HIS A 7 7.37 6.20 1.61
N VAL A 8 7.07 4.92 1.39
CA VAL A 8 6.95 3.91 2.46
C VAL A 8 7.76 2.67 2.10
N HIS A 9 8.54 2.18 3.07
CA HIS A 9 9.28 0.91 2.99
C HIS A 9 8.57 -0.17 3.79
N ILE A 10 8.19 -1.25 3.11
CA ILE A 10 7.48 -2.39 3.72
C ILE A 10 8.29 -3.66 3.48
N PHE A 11 8.67 -4.32 4.56
CA PHE A 11 9.24 -5.67 4.55
C PHE A 11 8.23 -6.62 5.16
N PHE A 12 7.79 -7.63 4.39
CA PHE A 12 6.76 -8.58 4.81
C PHE A 12 6.91 -9.92 4.09
N LYS A 13 6.41 -10.98 4.74
CA LYS A 13 6.34 -12.33 4.17
C LYS A 13 5.01 -12.51 3.43
N TYR A 14 5.03 -13.15 2.27
CA TYR A 14 3.83 -13.44 1.48
C TYR A 14 3.90 -14.82 0.80
N PRO A 15 2.76 -15.45 0.48
CA PRO A 15 2.74 -16.72 -0.24
C PRO A 15 3.22 -16.57 -1.70
N SER A 16 3.98 -17.55 -2.20
CA SER A 16 4.54 -17.55 -3.56
C SER A 16 3.50 -17.55 -4.68
N LYS A 17 2.25 -17.93 -4.38
CA LYS A 17 1.12 -17.88 -5.34
C LYS A 17 0.82 -16.46 -5.85
N TYR A 18 1.19 -15.43 -5.09
CA TYR A 18 0.90 -14.05 -5.45
C TYR A 18 2.14 -13.36 -6.01
N SER A 19 1.99 -12.70 -7.16
CA SER A 19 3.05 -11.86 -7.71
C SER A 19 3.20 -10.56 -6.93
N LEU A 20 4.41 -10.02 -6.90
CA LEU A 20 4.70 -8.73 -6.24
C LEU A 20 3.83 -7.59 -6.80
N SER A 21 3.64 -7.54 -8.11
CA SER A 21 2.79 -6.53 -8.76
C SER A 21 1.34 -6.62 -8.32
N TYR A 22 0.80 -7.83 -8.13
CA TYR A 22 -0.55 -8.03 -7.62
C TYR A 22 -0.68 -7.51 -6.19
N ILE A 23 0.28 -7.84 -5.32
CA ILE A 23 0.28 -7.37 -3.92
C ILE A 23 0.43 -5.84 -3.87
N ALA A 24 1.38 -5.27 -4.62
CA ALA A 24 1.60 -3.82 -4.68
C ALA A 24 0.36 -3.07 -5.17
N LYS A 25 -0.31 -3.57 -6.22
CA LYS A 25 -1.56 -3.01 -6.72
C LYS A 25 -2.65 -3.00 -5.64
N LYS A 26 -2.76 -4.09 -4.88
CA LYS A 26 -3.78 -4.21 -3.83
C LYS A 26 -3.49 -3.28 -2.66
N ILE A 27 -2.24 -3.23 -2.19
CA ILE A 27 -1.82 -2.32 -1.11
C ILE A 27 -2.10 -0.87 -1.52
N LYS A 28 -1.58 -0.42 -2.67
CA LYS A 28 -1.76 0.95 -3.15
C LYS A 28 -3.22 1.30 -3.40
N GLY A 29 -3.98 0.40 -4.02
CA GLY A 29 -5.39 0.67 -4.34
C GLY A 29 -6.28 0.78 -3.10
N VAL A 30 -6.13 -0.14 -2.15
CA VAL A 30 -6.93 -0.14 -0.92
C VAL A 30 -6.55 1.04 -0.03
N SER A 31 -5.26 1.28 0.20
CA SER A 31 -4.81 2.39 1.03
C SER A 31 -5.25 3.72 0.45
N SER A 32 -5.08 3.93 -0.86
CA SER A 32 -5.46 5.16 -1.53
C SER A 32 -6.97 5.43 -1.46
N ARG A 33 -7.80 4.38 -1.58
CA ARG A 33 -9.26 4.50 -1.41
C ARG A 33 -9.64 4.87 0.02
N ILE A 34 -8.98 4.30 1.03
CA ILE A 34 -9.28 4.59 2.44
C ILE A 34 -8.82 6.02 2.78
N LEU A 35 -7.58 6.37 2.42
CA LEU A 35 -7.02 7.69 2.71
C LEU A 35 -7.85 8.82 2.10
N ARG A 36 -8.31 8.71 0.85
CA ARG A 36 -9.18 9.74 0.25
C ARG A 36 -10.56 9.83 0.90
N LYS A 37 -11.04 8.75 1.54
CA LYS A 37 -12.30 8.80 2.30
C LYS A 37 -12.11 9.48 3.66
N GLU A 38 -11.00 9.21 4.33
CA GLU A 38 -10.69 9.77 5.66
C GLU A 38 -10.18 11.21 5.57
N PHE A 39 -9.50 11.56 4.48
CA PHE A 39 -8.94 12.87 4.22
C PHE A 39 -9.41 13.36 2.83
N PRO A 40 -10.64 13.89 2.71
CA PRO A 40 -11.20 14.29 1.42
C PRO A 40 -10.47 15.41 0.67
N HIS A 41 -9.52 16.07 1.32
CA HIS A 41 -8.69 17.12 0.75
C HIS A 41 -7.41 16.60 0.06
N LEU A 42 -7.18 15.28 0.08
CA LEU A 42 -6.10 14.57 -0.64
C LEU A 42 -6.55 14.12 -2.05
#